data_AF-A0A8T3NPP8-F1
#
_entry.id   AF-A0A8T3NPP8-F1
#
_cell.length_a   1.000
_cell.length_b   1.000
_cell.length_c   1.000
_cell.angle_alpha   90.00
_cell.angle_beta   90.00
_cell.angle_gamma   90.00
#
_symmetry.space_group_name_H-M   'P 1'
#
loop_
_entity.id
_entity.type
_entity.pdbx_description
1 polymer ?
#
loop_
_entity_poly.entity_id
_entity_poly.type
_entity_poly.pdbx_seq_one_letter_code
_entity_poly.pdbx_strand_id
1 'polypeptide(L)'
;MATFPSPPARLPDLSSDDIAQIGGQAWRVYFSGGAHPGTWRSFRSRGPLVGGRFDHHLPPKSTSKSRGTLYAAHGSTAIETCLAEIVQGTRVIDRHDRAPYLAAFQLERSLRLLDLRDSWPARAGVTQILNTGSHTQAQAWSRKIYLSYPHLDGVLYPSAASGISGINIMLYERAAPTMPPRPLFNEPLSHTGLVLPLRRAADRFGYLLL
;
A
#
# COMPACT_ATOMS: atom_id res chain seq x y z
N MET A 1 12.19 -24.36 -6.60
CA MET A 1 11.78 -22.93 -6.54
C MET A 1 10.27 -22.88 -6.52
N ALA A 2 9.64 -22.15 -5.60
CA ALA A 2 8.20 -21.97 -5.62
C ALA A 2 7.82 -21.05 -6.80
N THR A 3 7.10 -21.58 -7.77
CA THR A 3 6.51 -20.79 -8.87
C THR A 3 5.48 -19.83 -8.29
N PHE A 4 5.44 -18.58 -8.75
CA PHE A 4 4.34 -17.65 -8.42
C PHE A 4 3.18 -17.91 -9.39
N PRO A 5 2.11 -18.64 -8.99
CA PRO A 5 1.05 -19.01 -9.91
C PRO A 5 0.23 -17.81 -10.36
N SER A 6 -0.39 -17.96 -11.53
CA SER A 6 -1.48 -17.08 -11.94
C SER A 6 -2.72 -17.29 -11.06
N PRO A 7 -3.52 -16.23 -10.83
CA PRO A 7 -4.77 -16.38 -10.08
C PRO A 7 -5.67 -17.42 -10.77
N PRO A 8 -6.34 -18.30 -10.01
CA PRO A 8 -7.24 -19.29 -10.57
C PRO A 8 -8.48 -18.64 -11.19
N ALA A 9 -9.20 -19.41 -12.01
CA ALA A 9 -10.44 -18.96 -12.65
C ALA A 9 -11.53 -18.57 -11.63
N ARG A 10 -11.56 -19.22 -10.46
CA ARG A 10 -12.45 -18.89 -9.34
C ARG A 10 -11.63 -18.81 -8.06
N LEU A 11 -11.82 -17.72 -7.29
CA LEU A 11 -11.25 -17.59 -5.95
C LEU A 11 -12.19 -18.25 -4.93
N PRO A 12 -11.69 -18.70 -3.76
CA PRO A 12 -12.53 -19.27 -2.71
C PRO A 12 -13.54 -18.26 -2.19
N ASP A 13 -14.68 -18.72 -1.68
CA ASP A 13 -15.62 -17.84 -1.00
C ASP A 13 -15.01 -17.32 0.31
N LEU A 14 -15.29 -16.05 0.65
CA LEU A 14 -14.75 -15.42 1.84
C LEU A 14 -15.50 -15.87 3.11
N SER A 15 -14.75 -16.17 4.16
CA SER A 15 -15.26 -16.20 5.53
C SER A 15 -15.04 -14.84 6.21
N SER A 16 -15.62 -14.66 7.41
CA SER A 16 -15.37 -13.48 8.24
C SER A 16 -13.89 -13.29 8.56
N ASP A 17 -13.17 -14.40 8.75
CA ASP A 17 -11.78 -14.42 9.21
C ASP A 17 -10.81 -13.97 8.11
N ASP A 18 -11.22 -14.01 6.85
CA ASP A 18 -10.45 -13.47 5.73
C ASP A 18 -10.49 -11.94 5.64
N ILE A 19 -11.40 -11.31 6.38
CA ILE A 19 -11.69 -9.89 6.24
C ILE A 19 -11.19 -9.15 7.48
N ALA A 20 -10.06 -8.49 7.33
CA ALA A 20 -9.57 -7.56 8.33
C ALA A 20 -10.44 -6.28 8.34
N GLN A 21 -11.00 -5.98 9.52
CA GLN A 21 -11.69 -4.72 9.79
C GLN A 21 -10.69 -3.70 10.34
N ILE A 22 -10.25 -2.75 9.51
CA ILE A 22 -9.22 -1.78 9.88
C ILE A 22 -9.83 -0.39 10.01
N GLY A 23 -9.96 0.08 11.24
CA GLY A 23 -10.29 1.47 11.55
C GLY A 23 -9.07 2.26 12.05
N GLY A 24 -9.32 3.48 12.51
CA GLY A 24 -8.29 4.29 13.16
C GLY A 24 -7.41 5.07 12.18
N GLN A 25 -6.20 5.35 12.63
CA GLN A 25 -5.22 6.15 11.91
C GLN A 25 -4.41 5.31 10.93
N ALA A 26 -4.26 5.80 9.70
CA ALA A 26 -3.35 5.27 8.70
C ALA A 26 -2.32 6.32 8.29
N TRP A 27 -1.18 5.86 7.80
CA TRP A 27 -0.07 6.70 7.35
C TRP A 27 0.27 6.42 5.90
N ARG A 28 0.77 7.43 5.18
CA ARG A 28 1.35 7.21 3.85
C ARG A 28 2.46 8.21 3.58
N VAL A 29 3.39 7.81 2.71
CA VAL A 29 4.20 8.78 1.98
C VAL A 29 3.62 8.96 0.58
N TYR A 30 3.56 10.20 0.11
CA TYR A 30 3.23 10.54 -1.27
C TYR A 30 4.18 11.61 -1.81
N PHE A 31 4.27 11.70 -3.13
CA PHE A 31 5.09 12.71 -3.80
C PHE A 31 4.18 13.82 -4.31
N SER A 32 4.42 15.05 -3.86
CA SER A 32 3.69 16.25 -4.30
C SER A 32 4.29 16.89 -5.56
N GLY A 33 5.50 16.46 -5.94
CA GLY A 33 6.17 16.87 -7.17
C GLY A 33 6.46 15.70 -8.12
N GLY A 34 7.26 15.98 -9.16
CA GLY A 34 7.59 15.04 -10.23
C GLY A 34 6.55 15.01 -11.36
N ALA A 35 6.69 14.06 -12.30
CA ALA A 35 5.85 13.99 -13.49
C ALA A 35 4.35 13.78 -13.18
N HIS A 36 4.04 13.18 -12.04
CA HIS A 36 2.70 12.74 -11.67
C HIS A 36 2.43 12.99 -10.19
N PRO A 37 2.28 14.27 -9.78
CA PRO A 37 2.10 14.63 -8.38
C PRO A 37 0.78 14.08 -7.84
N GLY A 38 0.80 13.66 -6.58
CA GLY A 38 -0.38 13.20 -5.84
C GLY A 38 -0.72 14.12 -4.67
N THR A 39 -1.80 13.79 -3.97
CA THR A 39 -2.17 14.39 -2.69
C THR A 39 -2.30 13.29 -1.64
N TRP A 40 -2.34 13.68 -0.36
CA TRP A 40 -2.52 12.75 0.76
C TRP A 40 -3.77 11.87 0.63
N ARG A 41 -4.84 12.36 -0.03
CA ARG A 41 -6.09 11.59 -0.24
C ARG A 41 -6.33 11.10 -1.66
N SER A 42 -5.43 11.41 -2.60
CA SER A 42 -5.65 11.00 -4.00
C SER A 42 -5.41 9.50 -4.18
N PHE A 43 -6.39 8.84 -4.80
CA PHE A 43 -6.22 7.54 -5.42
C PHE A 43 -5.58 7.74 -6.78
N ARG A 44 -4.44 7.09 -7.01
CA ARG A 44 -3.74 7.16 -8.30
C ARG A 44 -4.61 6.51 -9.36
N SER A 45 -5.00 7.27 -10.38
CA SER A 45 -5.83 6.84 -11.52
C SER A 45 -5.02 6.42 -12.74
N ARG A 46 -3.71 6.23 -12.61
CA ARG A 46 -2.81 5.80 -13.69
C ARG A 46 -2.06 4.55 -13.28
N GLY A 47 -2.10 3.54 -14.14
CA GLY A 47 -1.45 2.26 -13.90
C GLY A 47 -1.73 1.25 -15.01
N PRO A 48 -1.25 0.00 -14.88
CA PRO A 48 -0.47 -0.47 -13.74
C PRO A 48 0.92 0.15 -13.69
N LEU A 49 1.42 0.50 -12.49
CA LEU A 49 2.81 0.94 -12.31
C LEU A 49 3.70 -0.21 -11.87
N VAL A 50 4.95 -0.24 -12.34
CA VAL A 50 5.92 -1.29 -11.99
C VAL A 50 6.10 -1.42 -10.47
N GLY A 51 6.07 -0.32 -9.71
CA GLY A 51 6.20 -0.36 -8.25
C GLY A 51 4.91 -0.68 -7.47
N GLY A 52 3.75 -0.76 -8.14
CA GLY A 52 2.47 -1.01 -7.46
C GLY A 52 2.19 -2.51 -7.34
N ARG A 53 2.62 -3.16 -6.25
CA ARG A 53 2.48 -4.62 -6.05
C ARG A 53 1.06 -5.13 -6.28
N PHE A 54 0.09 -4.53 -5.60
CA PHE A 54 -1.33 -4.88 -5.73
C PHE A 54 -2.12 -3.90 -6.60
N ASP A 55 -1.49 -3.32 -7.61
CA ASP A 55 -2.16 -2.41 -8.54
C ASP A 55 -3.21 -3.16 -9.40
N HIS A 56 -4.48 -2.75 -9.31
CA HIS A 56 -5.59 -3.37 -10.04
C HIS A 56 -5.94 -2.67 -11.35
N HIS A 57 -5.15 -1.70 -11.82
CA HIS A 57 -5.35 -1.13 -13.15
C HIS A 57 -5.22 -2.23 -14.22
N LEU A 58 -5.99 -2.09 -15.29
CA LEU A 58 -5.93 -3.01 -16.43
C LEU A 58 -4.70 -2.67 -17.29
N PRO A 59 -3.91 -3.68 -17.72
CA PRO A 59 -2.94 -3.47 -18.78
C PRO A 59 -3.65 -3.28 -20.14
N PRO A 60 -3.05 -2.55 -21.10
CA PRO A 60 -1.80 -1.78 -20.99
C PRO A 60 -1.97 -0.54 -20.09
N LYS A 61 -0.84 0.07 -19.72
CA LYS A 61 -0.82 1.26 -18.85
C LYS A 61 -1.73 2.35 -19.42
N SER A 62 -2.72 2.75 -18.64
CA SER A 62 -3.71 3.76 -19.02
C SER A 62 -4.07 4.66 -17.84
N THR A 63 -4.80 5.74 -18.14
CA THR A 63 -5.41 6.58 -17.11
C THR A 63 -6.90 6.21 -17.03
N SER A 64 -7.36 5.77 -15.86
CA SER A 64 -8.76 5.49 -15.60
C SER A 64 -9.17 6.00 -14.22
N LYS A 65 -10.19 6.86 -14.17
CA LYS A 65 -10.78 7.30 -12.91
C LYS A 65 -11.59 6.19 -12.21
N SER A 66 -11.94 5.12 -12.92
CA SER A 66 -12.73 4.01 -12.36
C SER A 66 -11.89 2.95 -11.64
N ARG A 67 -10.55 3.01 -11.73
CA ARG A 67 -9.64 2.11 -11.01
C ARG A 67 -8.56 2.94 -10.34
N GLY A 68 -8.83 3.38 -9.13
CA GLY A 68 -7.91 4.23 -8.37
C GLY A 68 -7.22 3.43 -7.26
N THR A 69 -5.91 3.58 -7.09
CA THR A 69 -5.16 2.89 -6.01
C THR A 69 -4.58 3.88 -5.02
N LEU A 70 -4.71 3.60 -3.72
CA LEU A 70 -4.01 4.33 -2.65
C LEU A 70 -3.21 3.32 -1.81
N TYR A 71 -1.94 3.62 -1.57
CA TYR A 71 -1.08 2.84 -0.68
C TYR A 71 -0.86 3.61 0.61
N ALA A 72 -0.98 2.90 1.72
CA ALA A 72 -0.78 3.40 3.08
C ALA A 72 -0.26 2.25 3.96
N ALA A 73 0.13 2.58 5.18
CA ALA A 73 0.47 1.62 6.22
C ALA A 73 -0.39 1.86 7.46
N HIS A 74 -0.52 0.82 8.27
CA HIS A 74 -1.30 0.81 9.51
C HIS A 74 -0.50 0.17 10.65
N GLY A 75 -0.92 0.41 11.89
CA GLY A 75 -0.27 -0.10 13.09
C GLY A 75 0.85 0.80 13.64
N SER A 76 1.53 0.30 14.68
CA SER A 76 2.54 1.07 15.42
C SER A 76 3.82 1.37 14.65
N THR A 77 4.08 0.63 13.57
CA THR A 77 5.27 0.73 12.71
C THR A 77 4.96 1.43 11.38
N ALA A 78 3.76 2.03 11.24
CA ALA A 78 3.26 2.50 9.96
C ALA A 78 4.17 3.56 9.31
N ILE A 79 4.79 4.46 10.09
CA ILE A 79 5.71 5.46 9.55
C ILE A 79 6.95 4.79 8.97
N GLU A 80 7.58 3.89 9.73
CA GLU A 80 8.73 3.11 9.29
C GLU A 80 8.41 2.28 8.05
N THR A 81 7.25 1.63 8.01
CA THR A 81 6.78 0.88 6.85
C THR A 81 6.65 1.78 5.62
N CYS A 82 6.01 2.95 5.75
CA CYS A 82 5.91 3.89 4.63
C CYS A 82 7.28 4.31 4.09
N LEU A 83 8.24 4.59 4.98
CA LEU A 83 9.59 5.01 4.61
C LEU A 83 10.37 3.86 3.97
N ALA A 84 10.29 2.65 4.52
CA ALA A 84 10.96 1.48 3.98
C ALA A 84 10.48 1.14 2.55
N GLU A 85 9.18 1.27 2.29
CA GLU A 85 8.60 0.99 0.97
C GLU A 85 9.08 1.97 -0.12
N ILE A 86 9.20 3.28 0.19
CA ILE A 86 9.66 4.25 -0.82
C ILE A 86 11.16 4.15 -1.11
N VAL A 87 11.95 3.66 -0.15
CA VAL A 87 13.41 3.53 -0.29
C VAL A 87 13.87 2.11 -0.55
N GLN A 88 12.97 1.15 -0.77
CA GLN A 88 13.33 -0.28 -0.89
C GLN A 88 14.41 -0.53 -1.95
N GLY A 89 14.37 0.21 -3.07
CA GLY A 89 15.35 0.09 -4.15
C GLY A 89 16.61 0.94 -3.99
N THR A 90 16.55 2.06 -3.27
CA THR A 90 17.66 3.04 -3.17
C THR A 90 18.41 2.96 -1.86
N ARG A 91 17.74 2.52 -0.78
CA ARG A 91 18.20 2.61 0.61
C ARG A 91 18.56 4.04 1.05
N VAL A 92 17.96 5.04 0.40
CA VAL A 92 18.18 6.48 0.66
C VAL A 92 16.84 7.15 0.88
N ILE A 93 16.66 7.74 2.08
CA ILE A 93 15.57 8.67 2.38
C ILE A 93 16.01 10.04 1.86
N ASP A 94 15.64 10.36 0.63
CA ASP A 94 15.80 11.70 0.07
C ASP A 94 14.57 12.54 0.44
N ARG A 95 14.77 13.58 1.26
CA ARG A 95 13.69 14.45 1.76
C ARG A 95 13.21 15.49 0.75
N HIS A 96 13.89 15.61 -0.40
CA HIS A 96 13.66 16.65 -1.39
C HIS A 96 13.23 16.08 -2.76
N ASP A 97 13.68 14.89 -3.14
CA ASP A 97 13.33 14.27 -4.42
C ASP A 97 11.81 14.16 -4.62
N ARG A 98 11.32 14.84 -5.67
CA ARG A 98 9.89 14.92 -6.01
C ARG A 98 8.99 15.40 -4.87
N ALA A 99 9.54 16.17 -3.93
CA ALA A 99 8.84 16.76 -2.78
C ALA A 99 7.97 15.73 -2.04
N PRO A 100 8.58 14.79 -1.31
CA PRO A 100 7.87 13.74 -0.59
C PRO A 100 7.24 14.30 0.69
N TYR A 101 6.02 13.83 0.98
CA TYR A 101 5.23 14.22 2.14
C TYR A 101 4.88 12.99 2.96
N LEU A 102 4.96 13.11 4.28
CA LEU A 102 4.38 12.16 5.21
C LEU A 102 3.00 12.67 5.63
N ALA A 103 1.98 11.83 5.48
CA ALA A 103 0.62 12.15 5.89
C ALA A 103 0.05 11.08 6.82
N ALA A 104 -0.72 11.53 7.80
CA ALA A 104 -1.60 10.70 8.62
C ALA A 104 -3.05 11.13 8.41
N PHE A 105 -3.96 10.17 8.41
CA PHE A 105 -5.40 10.44 8.33
C PHE A 105 -6.18 9.43 9.16
N GLN A 106 -7.27 9.90 9.76
CA GLN A 106 -8.23 9.09 10.49
C GLN A 106 -9.27 8.55 9.51
N LEU A 107 -9.43 7.23 9.42
CA LEU A 107 -10.48 6.63 8.61
C LEU A 107 -11.86 6.93 9.21
N GLU A 108 -12.82 7.37 8.39
CA GLU A 108 -14.18 7.72 8.84
C GLU A 108 -15.01 6.48 9.21
N ARG A 109 -14.64 5.32 8.68
CA ARG A 109 -15.16 4.01 9.07
C ARG A 109 -14.08 2.95 8.97
N SER A 110 -14.32 1.80 9.59
CA SER A 110 -13.49 0.63 9.36
C SER A 110 -13.51 0.22 7.88
N LEU A 111 -12.33 -0.05 7.34
CA LEU A 111 -12.10 -0.65 6.03
C LEU A 111 -12.33 -2.16 6.12
N ARG A 112 -12.86 -2.74 5.05
CA ARG A 112 -12.96 -4.18 4.85
C ARG A 112 -11.87 -4.61 3.88
N LEU A 113 -10.78 -5.16 4.41
CA LEU A 113 -9.61 -5.55 3.61
C LEU A 113 -9.47 -7.07 3.59
N LEU A 114 -9.11 -7.63 2.43
CA LEU A 114 -8.69 -9.03 2.37
C LEU A 114 -7.37 -9.17 3.14
N ASP A 115 -7.33 -10.03 4.15
CA ASP A 115 -6.13 -10.29 4.93
C ASP A 115 -5.22 -11.31 4.22
N LEU A 116 -4.14 -10.82 3.62
CA LEU A 116 -3.15 -11.65 2.93
C LEU A 116 -2.06 -12.19 3.86
N ARG A 117 -2.17 -11.98 5.18
CA ARG A 117 -1.23 -12.49 6.19
C ARG A 117 -1.63 -13.86 6.72
N ASP A 118 -2.92 -14.17 6.69
CA ASP A 118 -3.49 -15.35 7.33
C ASP A 118 -3.71 -16.50 6.31
N SER A 119 -4.77 -17.29 6.50
CA SER A 119 -5.02 -18.54 5.79
C SER A 119 -5.62 -18.37 4.39
N TRP A 120 -6.16 -17.20 4.04
CA TRP A 120 -6.78 -16.95 2.73
C TRP A 120 -5.86 -17.27 1.54
N PRO A 121 -4.59 -16.80 1.49
CA PRO A 121 -3.67 -17.13 0.39
C PRO A 121 -3.56 -18.65 0.16
N ALA A 122 -3.39 -19.43 1.24
CA ALA A 122 -3.26 -20.89 1.15
C ALA A 122 -4.52 -21.53 0.55
N ARG A 123 -5.71 -21.11 0.99
CA ARG A 123 -6.99 -21.58 0.42
C ARG A 123 -7.20 -21.14 -1.03
N ALA A 124 -6.65 -19.99 -1.41
CA ALA A 124 -6.66 -19.51 -2.79
C ALA A 124 -5.62 -20.20 -3.69
N GLY A 125 -4.76 -21.07 -3.14
CA GLY A 125 -3.74 -21.80 -3.89
C GLY A 125 -2.47 -20.98 -4.14
N VAL A 126 -2.18 -19.98 -3.31
CA VAL A 126 -0.96 -19.17 -3.39
C VAL A 126 -0.27 -19.07 -2.03
N THR A 127 1.06 -18.98 -2.03
CA THR A 127 1.84 -18.86 -0.80
C THR A 127 2.13 -17.40 -0.47
N GLN A 128 2.95 -17.16 0.55
CA GLN A 128 3.50 -15.84 0.88
C GLN A 128 4.29 -15.19 -0.28
N ILE A 129 4.57 -15.92 -1.37
CA ILE A 129 5.11 -15.36 -2.61
C ILE A 129 4.23 -14.26 -3.21
N LEU A 130 2.94 -14.22 -2.86
CA LEU A 130 2.04 -13.11 -3.20
C LEU A 130 2.58 -11.75 -2.71
N ASN A 131 3.20 -11.75 -1.53
CA ASN A 131 3.66 -10.57 -0.83
C ASN A 131 5.09 -10.17 -1.21
N THR A 132 5.89 -11.09 -1.78
CA THR A 132 7.32 -10.86 -2.08
C THR A 132 7.70 -11.05 -3.54
N GLY A 133 6.93 -11.81 -4.32
CA GLY A 133 7.23 -12.16 -5.71
C GLY A 133 6.99 -11.03 -6.72
N SER A 134 6.93 -11.40 -8.00
CA SER A 134 6.74 -10.48 -9.14
C SER A 134 5.53 -9.54 -8.96
N HIS A 135 5.75 -8.23 -9.12
CA HIS A 135 4.68 -7.25 -9.10
C HIS A 135 3.65 -7.50 -10.20
N THR A 136 4.08 -7.87 -11.42
CA THR A 136 3.15 -8.18 -12.52
C THR A 136 2.16 -9.29 -12.13
N GLN A 137 2.64 -10.30 -11.41
CA GLN A 137 1.82 -11.41 -10.98
C GLN A 137 0.91 -11.01 -9.81
N ALA A 138 1.43 -10.28 -8.81
CA ALA A 138 0.64 -9.74 -7.70
C ALA A 138 -0.45 -8.75 -8.19
N GLN A 139 -0.20 -7.99 -9.26
CA GLN A 139 -1.19 -7.15 -9.93
C GLN A 139 -2.29 -7.98 -10.60
N ALA A 140 -1.94 -9.10 -11.22
CA ALA A 140 -2.93 -10.03 -11.77
C ALA A 140 -3.84 -10.59 -10.67
N TRP A 141 -3.26 -10.97 -9.53
CA TRP A 141 -4.00 -11.36 -8.34
C TRP A 141 -4.91 -10.23 -7.83
N SER A 142 -4.39 -9.00 -7.70
CA SER A 142 -5.20 -7.85 -7.28
C SER A 142 -6.38 -7.58 -8.19
N ARG A 143 -6.20 -7.69 -9.52
CA ARG A 143 -7.33 -7.59 -10.48
C ARG A 143 -8.38 -8.68 -10.25
N LYS A 144 -7.95 -9.92 -9.98
CA LYS A 144 -8.87 -11.02 -9.70
C LYS A 144 -9.62 -10.83 -8.39
N ILE A 145 -8.93 -10.41 -7.33
CA ILE A 145 -9.51 -10.07 -6.02
C ILE A 145 -10.55 -8.96 -6.18
N TYR A 146 -10.18 -7.86 -6.85
CA TYR A 146 -11.05 -6.72 -7.13
C TYR A 146 -12.37 -7.14 -7.81
N LEU A 147 -12.29 -8.03 -8.81
CA LEU A 147 -13.47 -8.51 -9.53
C LEU A 147 -14.31 -9.50 -8.72
N SER A 148 -13.66 -10.41 -7.96
CA SER A 148 -14.34 -11.49 -7.25
C SER A 148 -15.03 -11.00 -5.98
N TYR A 149 -14.51 -9.94 -5.36
CA TYR A 149 -15.01 -9.41 -4.09
C TYR A 149 -15.35 -7.92 -4.22
N PRO A 150 -16.52 -7.57 -4.77
CA PRO A 150 -16.91 -6.19 -5.03
C PRO A 150 -17.12 -5.35 -3.75
N HIS A 151 -17.29 -6.01 -2.61
CA HIS A 151 -17.59 -5.40 -1.32
C HIS A 151 -16.35 -5.09 -0.46
N LEU A 152 -15.14 -5.44 -0.94
CA LEU A 152 -13.89 -5.13 -0.26
C LEU A 152 -13.36 -3.76 -0.69
N ASP A 153 -12.79 -3.06 0.29
CA ASP A 153 -12.14 -1.76 0.12
C ASP A 153 -10.70 -1.88 -0.40
N GLY A 154 -10.09 -3.06 -0.26
CA GLY A 154 -8.68 -3.26 -0.59
C GLY A 154 -8.11 -4.58 -0.06
N VAL A 155 -6.79 -4.61 0.05
CA VAL A 155 -6.03 -5.74 0.61
C VAL A 155 -5.06 -5.26 1.70
N LEU A 156 -4.88 -6.09 2.71
CA LEU A 156 -3.91 -5.90 3.78
C LEU A 156 -2.81 -6.94 3.65
N TYR A 157 -1.55 -6.52 3.70
CA TYR A 157 -0.41 -7.40 3.45
C TYR A 157 0.82 -7.00 4.26
N PRO A 158 1.73 -7.94 4.57
CA PRO A 158 2.97 -7.62 5.26
C PRO A 158 3.90 -6.82 4.35
N SER A 159 4.64 -5.88 4.94
CA SER A 159 5.70 -5.17 4.21
C SER A 159 6.90 -6.06 3.98
N ALA A 160 7.30 -6.18 2.72
CA ALA A 160 8.56 -6.84 2.38
C ALA A 160 9.78 -6.00 2.78
N ALA A 161 9.61 -4.67 2.93
CA ALA A 161 10.69 -3.74 3.20
C ALA A 161 10.98 -3.57 4.71
N SER A 162 9.93 -3.51 5.56
CA SER A 162 10.08 -3.35 7.01
C SER A 162 9.88 -4.65 7.82
N GLY A 163 9.66 -5.78 7.15
CA GLY A 163 9.44 -7.09 7.77
C GLY A 163 8.01 -7.32 8.28
N ILE A 164 7.81 -8.46 8.97
CA ILE A 164 6.48 -8.99 9.34
C ILE A 164 5.66 -8.03 10.22
N SER A 165 6.31 -7.21 11.04
CA SER A 165 5.63 -6.22 11.88
C SER A 165 5.10 -5.00 11.11
N GLY A 166 5.50 -4.82 9.85
CA GLY A 166 5.02 -3.74 9.00
C GLY A 166 3.76 -4.13 8.25
N ILE A 167 2.69 -3.35 8.40
CA ILE A 167 1.40 -3.64 7.77
C ILE A 167 1.13 -2.61 6.68
N ASN A 168 1.13 -3.06 5.43
CA ASN A 168 0.68 -2.27 4.30
C ASN A 168 -0.81 -2.50 4.03
N ILE A 169 -1.47 -1.45 3.59
CA ILE A 169 -2.80 -1.51 3.02
C ILE A 169 -2.76 -0.90 1.61
N MET A 170 -3.34 -1.60 0.65
CA MET A 170 -3.63 -1.07 -0.67
C MET A 170 -5.14 -0.98 -0.82
N LEU A 171 -5.61 0.24 -1.08
CA LEU A 171 -7.03 0.56 -1.18
C LEU A 171 -7.43 0.76 -2.64
N TYR A 172 -8.56 0.18 -2.99
CA TYR A 172 -9.28 0.46 -4.23
C TYR A 172 -10.05 1.78 -4.12
N GLU A 173 -10.46 2.35 -5.24
CA GLU A 173 -11.24 3.59 -5.29
C GLU A 173 -12.54 3.53 -4.49
N ARG A 174 -13.05 2.32 -4.25
CA ARG A 174 -14.20 2.02 -3.38
C ARG A 174 -14.03 2.55 -1.96
N ALA A 175 -12.80 2.66 -1.49
CA ALA A 175 -12.47 3.19 -0.17
C ALA A 175 -12.46 4.72 -0.12
N ALA A 176 -12.59 5.43 -1.25
CA ALA A 176 -12.54 6.89 -1.28
C ALA A 176 -13.51 7.59 -0.30
N PRO A 177 -14.76 7.10 -0.08
CA PRO A 177 -15.66 7.66 0.92
C PRO A 177 -15.21 7.48 2.38
N THR A 178 -14.18 6.68 2.64
CA THR A 178 -13.61 6.53 4.00
C THR A 178 -12.54 7.58 4.32
N MET A 179 -12.13 8.36 3.32
CA MET A 179 -11.11 9.37 3.47
C MET A 179 -11.71 10.61 4.13
N PRO A 180 -11.09 11.13 5.20
CA PRO A 180 -11.62 12.30 5.88
C PRO A 180 -11.54 13.56 5.00
N PRO A 181 -12.23 14.65 5.37
CA PRO A 181 -12.09 15.93 4.68
C PRO A 181 -10.72 16.59 4.91
N ARG A 182 -10.04 16.26 6.02
CA ARG A 182 -8.74 16.82 6.42
C ARG A 182 -7.81 15.73 6.96
N PRO A 183 -6.49 15.83 6.72
CA PRO A 183 -5.52 14.92 7.33
C PRO A 183 -5.31 15.28 8.81
N LEU A 184 -4.84 14.32 9.60
CA LEU A 184 -4.34 14.57 10.97
C LEU A 184 -2.95 15.19 10.96
N PHE A 185 -2.14 14.81 9.96
CA PHE A 185 -0.77 15.26 9.77
C PHE A 185 -0.50 15.30 8.26
N ASN A 186 0.18 16.32 7.76
CA ASN A 186 0.58 16.40 6.35
C ASN A 186 1.75 17.37 6.17
N GLU A 187 2.96 16.87 6.31
CA GLU A 187 4.18 17.68 6.23
C GLU A 187 5.17 17.11 5.21
N PRO A 188 5.95 17.96 4.52
CA PRO A 188 7.05 17.49 3.68
C PRO A 188 8.10 16.79 4.54
N LEU A 189 8.77 15.76 3.99
CA LEU A 189 9.85 15.07 4.72
C LEU A 189 11.02 16.00 5.07
N SER A 190 11.15 17.14 4.39
CA SER A 190 12.11 18.20 4.70
C SER A 190 11.76 19.04 5.93
N HIS A 191 10.55 18.90 6.49
CA HIS A 191 10.12 19.63 7.68
C HIS A 191 11.04 19.33 8.88
N THR A 192 11.51 20.36 9.57
CA THR A 192 12.51 20.23 10.66
C THR A 192 12.05 19.29 11.77
N GLY A 193 10.75 19.28 12.09
CA GLY A 193 10.15 18.36 13.07
C GLY A 193 10.25 16.87 12.71
N LEU A 194 10.51 16.52 11.45
CA LEU A 194 10.67 15.13 11.00
C LEU A 194 12.12 14.63 11.00
N VAL A 195 13.11 15.49 11.26
CA VAL A 195 14.53 15.10 11.23
C VAL A 195 14.83 13.94 12.18
N LEU A 196 14.36 14.00 13.43
CA LEU A 196 14.61 12.95 14.42
C LEU A 196 13.88 11.64 14.08
N PRO A 197 12.56 11.62 13.77
CA PRO A 197 11.87 10.42 13.30
C PRO A 197 12.53 9.77 12.08
N LEU A 198 12.91 10.57 11.08
CA LEU A 198 13.54 10.07 9.85
C LEU A 198 14.92 9.48 10.13
N ARG A 199 15.73 10.12 10.99
CA ARG A 199 17.02 9.57 11.42
C ARG A 199 16.87 8.25 12.16
N ARG A 200 15.91 8.14 13.09
CA ARG A 200 15.64 6.87 13.80
C ARG A 200 15.24 5.75 12.84
N ALA A 201 14.39 6.06 11.86
CA ALA A 201 14.03 5.09 10.82
C ALA A 201 15.25 4.69 9.98
N ALA A 202 16.07 5.66 9.58
CA ALA A 202 17.29 5.41 8.82
C ALA A 202 18.27 4.51 9.58
N ASP A 203 18.55 4.82 10.85
CA ASP A 203 19.45 4.05 11.71
C ASP A 203 18.93 2.61 11.92
N ARG A 204 17.62 2.45 12.12
CA ARG A 204 16.99 1.14 12.35
C ARG A 204 17.14 0.18 11.18
N PHE A 205 17.04 0.66 9.94
CA PHE A 205 17.08 -0.18 8.74
C PHE A 205 18.39 -0.06 7.95
N GLY A 206 19.34 0.75 8.43
CA GLY A 206 20.60 1.04 7.75
C GLY A 206 20.40 1.78 6.43
N TYR A 207 19.53 2.78 6.40
CA TYR A 207 19.34 3.68 5.26
C TYR A 207 20.18 4.95 5.41
N LEU A 208 20.48 5.60 4.29
CA LEU A 208 21.04 6.94 4.28
C LEU A 208 19.92 7.98 4.35
N LEU A 209 20.17 9.12 5.02
CA LEU A 209 19.25 10.25 5.09
C LEU A 209 19.88 11.47 4.40
N LEU A 210 19.21 11.98 3.37
CA LEU A 210 19.59 13.18 2.62
C LEU A 210 18.58 14.31 2.86
#